data_AF-A0A6F9CPW2-F1
#
_entry.id   AF-A0A6F9CPW2-F1
#
_cell.length_a   1.000
_cell.length_b   1.000
_cell.length_c   1.000
_cell.angle_alpha   90.00
_cell.angle_beta   90.00
_cell.angle_gamma   90.00
#
_symmetry.space_group_name_H-M   'P 1'
#
loop_
_entity.id
_entity.type
_entity.pdbx_description
1 polymer ?
#
loop_
_entity_poly.entity_id
_entity_poly.type
_entity_poly.pdbx_seq_one_letter_code
_entity_poly.pdbx_strand_id
1 'polypeptide(L)'
;MDEVLYSVAEKMYELYDPCTVMFFFRNKHIMIDLGTGNNNKINWTMEDKQEMIDIVETVYRGARKGRGLVVSPKDYSTKYRY
;
A
#
# COMPACT_ATOMS: atom_id res chain seq x y z
N MET A 1 9.21 2.40 22.59
CA MET A 1 7.88 2.51 21.98
C MET A 1 7.06 1.46 22.68
N ASP A 2 6.07 1.84 23.48
CA ASP A 2 5.44 0.93 24.45
C ASP A 2 4.57 -0.12 23.75
N GLU A 3 4.58 -1.37 24.25
CA GLU A 3 3.85 -2.52 23.68
C GLU A 3 2.36 -2.22 23.43
N VAL A 4 1.74 -1.39 24.27
CA VAL A 4 0.36 -0.96 24.13
C VAL A 4 0.14 -0.24 22.80
N LEU A 5 1.01 0.72 22.46
CA LEU A 5 0.91 1.49 21.21
C LEU A 5 1.08 0.58 19.98
N TYR A 6 1.95 -0.44 20.09
CA TYR A 6 2.18 -1.43 19.04
C TYR A 6 0.91 -2.26 18.78
N SER A 7 0.30 -2.79 19.84
CA SER A 7 -0.95 -3.59 19.73
C SER A 7 -2.13 -2.80 19.17
N VAL A 8 -2.19 -1.48 19.44
CA VAL A 8 -3.22 -0.60 18.88
C VAL A 8 -3.00 -0.42 17.38
N ALA A 9 -1.76 -0.19 16.95
CA ALA A 9 -1.44 -0.04 15.53
C ALA A 9 -1.72 -1.34 14.74
N GLU A 10 -1.40 -2.51 15.29
CA GLU A 10 -1.68 -3.81 14.65
C GLU A 10 -3.17 -4.00 14.37
N LYS A 11 -4.03 -3.68 15.34
CA LYS A 11 -5.49 -3.78 15.18
C LYS A 11 -6.04 -2.72 14.23
N MET A 12 -5.59 -1.46 14.37
CA MET A 12 -6.10 -0.34 13.56
C MET A 12 -5.75 -0.48 12.08
N TYR A 13 -4.58 -1.03 11.77
CA TYR A 13 -4.11 -1.20 10.39
C TYR A 13 -4.21 -2.64 9.90
N GLU A 14 -4.76 -3.57 10.68
CA GLU A 14 -4.90 -4.99 10.35
C GLU A 14 -3.56 -5.63 9.92
N LEU A 15 -2.50 -5.40 10.70
CA LEU A 15 -1.13 -5.85 10.38
C LEU A 15 -0.92 -7.32 10.77
N TYR A 16 -1.63 -8.22 10.09
CA TYR A 16 -1.54 -9.67 10.34
C TYR A 16 -0.57 -10.38 9.38
N ASP A 17 -0.27 -9.75 8.25
CA ASP A 17 0.60 -10.30 7.20
C ASP A 17 2.09 -10.13 7.57
N PRO A 18 2.98 -11.05 7.13
CA PRO A 18 4.40 -11.03 7.47
C PRO A 18 5.14 -9.79 6.91
N CYS A 19 4.62 -9.19 5.85
CA CYS A 19 5.11 -7.95 5.28
C CYS A 19 3.91 -7.08 4.94
N THR A 20 3.98 -5.79 5.25
CA THR A 20 2.95 -4.82 4.88
C THR A 20 3.59 -3.49 4.56
N VAL A 21 3.28 -2.94 3.38
CA VAL A 21 3.70 -1.60 2.97
C VAL A 21 2.45 -0.71 2.83
N MET A 22 2.48 0.43 3.51
CA MET A 22 1.43 1.45 3.47
C MET A 22 2.02 2.79 3.10
N PHE A 23 1.23 3.63 2.43
CA PHE A 23 1.68 4.94 1.97
C PHE A 23 0.96 6.06 2.70
N PHE A 24 1.73 7.02 3.20
CA PHE A 24 1.20 8.21 3.88
C PHE A 24 1.76 9.46 3.23
N PHE A 25 0.90 10.46 3.02
CA PHE A 25 1.29 11.77 2.52
C PHE A 25 0.58 12.86 3.32
N ARG A 26 1.34 13.75 3.96
CA ARG A 26 0.81 14.84 4.81
C ARG A 26 -0.22 14.35 5.84
N ASN A 27 0.15 13.30 6.59
CA ASN A 27 -0.68 12.66 7.62
C ASN A 27 -2.00 12.04 7.10
N LYS A 28 -2.11 11.79 5.79
CA LYS A 28 -3.22 11.05 5.18
C LYS A 28 -2.71 9.73 4.62
N HIS A 29 -3.40 8.65 4.95
CA HIS A 29 -3.20 7.36 4.30
C HIS A 29 -3.68 7.44 2.85
N ILE A 30 -2.84 6.95 1.93
CA ILE A 30 -3.12 6.94 0.49
C ILE A 30 -3.39 5.49 0.08
N MET A 31 -4.62 5.24 -0.38
CA MET A 31 -5.02 3.96 -0.93
C MET A 31 -4.49 3.78 -2.35
N ILE A 32 -4.19 2.55 -2.73
CA ILE A 32 -3.69 2.19 -4.06
C ILE A 32 -4.54 1.05 -4.59
N ASP A 33 -5.23 1.28 -5.70
CA ASP A 33 -5.89 0.22 -6.44
C ASP A 33 -4.84 -0.57 -7.23
N LEU A 34 -4.59 -1.80 -6.77
CA LEU A 34 -3.65 -2.75 -7.34
C LEU A 34 -4.36 -3.90 -8.06
N GLY A 35 -5.69 -3.91 -8.11
CA GLY A 35 -6.48 -5.01 -8.65
C GLY A 35 -6.52 -6.28 -7.77
N THR A 36 -5.92 -6.25 -6.58
CA THR A 36 -5.93 -7.37 -5.62
C THR A 36 -7.18 -7.41 -4.72
N GLY A 37 -7.99 -6.35 -4.76
CA GLY A 37 -9.15 -6.17 -3.87
C GLY A 37 -8.82 -5.50 -2.53
N ASN A 38 -7.54 -5.42 -2.13
CA ASN A 38 -7.10 -4.68 -0.95
C ASN A 38 -6.32 -3.43 -1.35
N ASN A 39 -6.94 -2.27 -1.16
CA ASN A 39 -6.35 -0.99 -1.57
C ASN A 39 -5.59 -0.28 -0.44
N ASN A 40 -5.63 -0.81 0.78
CA ASN A 40 -5.06 -0.13 1.94
C ASN A 40 -3.55 -0.36 2.05
N LYS A 41 -3.06 -1.49 1.53
CA LYS A 41 -1.70 -1.97 1.77
C LYS A 41 -1.23 -2.91 0.66
N ILE A 42 0.08 -3.00 0.51
CA ILE A 42 0.74 -4.09 -0.23
C ILE A 42 1.19 -5.11 0.80
N ASN A 43 0.68 -6.33 0.74
CA ASN A 43 0.97 -7.39 1.72
C ASN A 43 1.73 -8.59 1.14
N TRP A 44 2.32 -8.43 -0.05
CA TRP A 44 3.14 -9.46 -0.70
C TRP A 44 4.53 -8.94 -1.03
N THR A 45 5.44 -9.86 -1.33
CA THR A 45 6.79 -9.54 -1.78
C THR A 45 6.79 -9.07 -3.23
N MET A 46 7.31 -7.86 -3.46
CA MET A 46 7.61 -7.36 -4.79
C MET A 46 9.03 -7.75 -5.19
N GLU A 47 9.18 -8.43 -6.32
CA GLU A 47 10.49 -8.89 -6.81
C GLU A 47 11.18 -7.83 -7.68
N ASP A 48 10.39 -7.11 -8.47
CA ASP A 48 10.91 -6.05 -9.34
C ASP A 48 11.00 -4.72 -8.58
N LYS A 49 12.21 -4.16 -8.55
CA LYS A 49 12.49 -2.85 -7.97
C LYS A 49 11.83 -1.73 -8.76
N GLN A 50 11.72 -1.86 -10.07
CA GLN A 50 11.12 -0.83 -10.91
C GLN A 50 9.62 -0.68 -10.62
N GLU A 51 8.91 -1.78 -10.42
CA GLU A 51 7.50 -1.73 -10.03
C GLU A 51 7.28 -0.95 -8.73
N MET A 52 8.15 -1.11 -7.74
CA MET A 52 8.06 -0.36 -6.49
C MET A 52 8.30 1.15 -6.72
N ILE A 53 9.25 1.51 -7.59
CA ILE A 53 9.51 2.91 -7.97
C ILE A 53 8.28 3.52 -8.65
N ASP A 54 7.67 2.80 -9.60
CA ASP A 54 6.52 3.26 -10.36
C ASP A 54 5.28 3.45 -9.46
N ILE A 55 5.09 2.56 -8.48
CA ILE A 55 4.03 2.71 -7.46
C ILE A 55 4.28 3.95 -6.60
N VAL A 56 5.50 4.13 -6.07
CA VAL A 56 5.86 5.30 -5.25
C VAL A 56 5.63 6.60 -6.03
N GLU A 57 6.03 6.64 -7.29
CA GLU A 57 5.81 7.79 -8.18
C GLU A 57 4.32 8.08 -8.36
N THR A 58 3.51 7.04 -8.61
CA THR A 58 2.07 7.15 -8.82
C THR A 58 1.36 7.67 -7.57
N VAL A 59 1.71 7.14 -6.39
CA VAL A 59 1.26 7.62 -5.09
C VAL A 59 1.60 9.09 -4.92
N TYR A 60 2.85 9.48 -5.15
CA TYR A 60 3.29 10.85 -4.98
C TYR A 60 2.56 11.81 -5.92
N ARG A 61 2.43 11.47 -7.20
CA ARG A 61 1.69 12.27 -8.20
C ARG A 61 0.22 12.42 -7.83
N GLY A 62 -0.43 11.36 -7.37
CA GLY A 62 -1.84 11.39 -6.98
C GLY A 62 -2.08 12.14 -5.66
N ALA A 63 -1.26 11.88 -4.65
CA ALA A 63 -1.35 12.51 -3.34
C ALA A 63 -1.06 14.01 -3.41
N ARG A 64 -0.11 14.45 -4.25
CA ARG A 64 0.13 15.89 -4.52
C ARG A 64 -1.08 16.60 -5.11
N LYS A 65 -1.92 15.89 -5.87
CA LYS A 65 -3.19 16.41 -6.40
C LYS A 65 -4.35 16.30 -5.40
N GLY A 66 -4.09 15.84 -4.17
CA GLY A 66 -5.10 15.68 -3.12
C GLY A 66 -5.96 14.42 -3.24
N ARG A 67 -5.56 13.44 -4.07
CA ARG A 67 -6.28 12.16 -4.17
C ARG A 67 -5.97 11.27 -2.98
N GLY A 68 -7.00 10.70 -2.36
CA GLY A 68 -6.87 9.68 -1.31
C GLY A 68 -6.77 8.25 -1.85
N LEU A 69 -7.08 8.05 -3.14
CA LEU A 69 -6.95 6.79 -3.86
C LEU A 69 -6.24 7.04 -5.18
N VAL A 70 -5.25 6.21 -5.49
CA VAL A 70 -4.53 6.20 -6.76
C VAL A 70 -4.66 4.83 -7.40
N VAL A 71 -4.54 4.75 -8.73
CA VAL A 71 -4.59 3.48 -9.46
C VAL A 71 -3.19 3.14 -9.90
N SER A 72 -2.73 1.93 -9.59
CA SER A 72 -1.44 1.42 -10.00
C SER A 72 -1.31 1.40 -11.53
N PRO A 73 -0.12 1.69 -12.09
CA PRO A 73 0.11 1.55 -13.52
C PRO A 73 0.04 0.08 -14.00
N LYS A 74 0.17 -0.88 -13.08
CA LYS A 74 0.11 -2.32 -13.35
C LYS A 74 -1.00 -2.98 -12.53
N ASP A 75 -1.71 -3.91 -13.17
CA ASP A 75 -2.69 -4.77 -12.51
C ASP A 75 -2.00 -5.99 -11.89
N TYR A 76 -2.28 -6.25 -10.61
CA TYR A 76 -1.78 -7.39 -9.85
C TYR A 76 -2.85 -8.46 -9.61
N SER A 77 -4.05 -8.33 -10.19
CA SER A 77 -5.16 -9.28 -10.06
C SER A 77 -4.83 -10.69 -10.56
N THR A 78 -3.93 -10.81 -11.54
CA THR A 78 -3.55 -12.09 -12.17
C THR A 78 -2.28 -12.70 -11.60
N LYS A 79 -1.67 -12.14 -10.54
CA LYS A 79 -0.42 -12.69 -9.97
C LYS A 79 -0.58 -14.13 -9.46
N TYR A 80 -1.82 -14.58 -9.26
CA TYR A 80 -2.18 -15.96 -8.86
C TYR A 80 -2.89 -16.77 -9.98
N ARG A 81 -3.00 -16.26 -11.20
CA ARG A 81 -3.64 -16.99 -12.32
C ARG A 81 -2.56 -17.69 -13.14
N TYR A 82 -2.25 -18.94 -12.76
CA TYR A 82 -1.65 -19.94 -13.63
C TYR A 82 -2.67 -21.07 -13.83
#